data_AF-A0A952PRC9-F1
#
_entry.id   AF-A0A952PRC9-F1
#
_cell.length_a   1.000
_cell.length_b   1.000
_cell.length_c   1.000
_cell.angle_alpha   90.00
_cell.angle_beta   90.00
_cell.angle_gamma   90.00
#
_symmetry.space_group_name_H-M   'P 1'
#
loop_
_entity.id
_entity.type
_entity.pdbx_description
1 polymer ?
#
loop_
_entity_poly.entity_id
_entity_poly.type
_entity_poly.pdbx_seq_one_letter_code
_entity_poly.pdbx_strand_id
1 'polypeptide(L)'
;MNAILPEFDVMSLRQLALSKKKPHEVKPLSDTSREAEQVQLAILRKKSAAEKLKMVCAMNDTMRTLMMSGIALRHPELNEEQCRRKLMDQVLGEALAETVYGPPNYSISEEPPLEKRLLDE
;
A
#
# COMPACT_ATOMS: atom_id res chain seq x y z
N MET A 1 -16.74 1.54 24.64
CA MET A 1 -15.36 2.09 24.73
C MET A 1 -14.44 0.88 24.79
N ASN A 2 -13.55 0.58 23.85
CA ASN A 2 -12.72 1.48 23.05
C ASN A 2 -12.59 1.02 21.60
N ALA A 3 -12.53 2.02 20.74
CA ALA A 3 -12.26 1.93 19.32
C ALA A 3 -10.85 1.42 19.05
N ILE A 4 -10.70 0.55 18.06
CA ILE A 4 -9.41 0.16 17.48
C ILE A 4 -9.35 0.81 16.09
N LEU A 5 -8.57 1.90 16.07
CA LEU A 5 -7.76 2.46 14.98
C LEU A 5 -8.44 3.12 13.76
N PRO A 6 -8.17 4.41 13.54
CA PRO A 6 -7.72 4.95 12.25
C PRO A 6 -6.18 5.15 12.34
N GLU A 7 -5.35 4.67 11.41
CA GLU A 7 -5.09 5.19 10.06
C GLU A 7 -3.62 5.66 10.00
N PHE A 8 -2.99 5.34 8.87
CA PHE A 8 -1.99 6.15 8.16
C PHE A 8 -0.62 6.49 8.80
N ASP A 9 0.41 6.00 8.10
CA ASP A 9 1.77 6.52 7.93
C ASP A 9 2.67 6.73 9.17
N VAL A 10 3.19 5.61 9.67
CA VAL A 10 4.24 5.56 10.70
C VAL A 10 5.64 5.92 10.20
N MET A 11 5.88 6.07 8.89
CA MET A 11 7.24 6.23 8.35
C MET A 11 7.73 7.69 8.30
N SER A 12 6.83 8.67 8.46
CA SER A 12 7.19 10.09 8.59
C SER A 12 7.60 10.50 10.03
N LEU A 13 7.18 9.74 11.06
CA LEU A 13 7.26 10.18 12.46
C LEU A 13 8.65 10.08 13.10
N ARG A 14 9.54 9.20 12.61
CA ARG A 14 10.92 9.12 13.13
C ARG A 14 11.78 10.31 12.69
N GLN A 15 11.61 10.79 11.46
CA GLN A 15 12.25 12.03 11.00
C GLN A 15 11.68 13.27 11.71
N LEU A 16 10.38 13.25 12.05
CA LEU A 16 9.74 14.31 12.84
C LEU A 16 10.29 14.38 14.27
N ALA A 17 10.57 13.24 14.90
CA ALA A 17 11.06 13.17 16.28
C ALA A 17 12.48 13.77 16.48
N LEU A 18 13.29 13.84 15.42
CA LEU A 18 14.61 14.50 15.45
C LEU A 18 14.57 15.99 15.07
N SER A 19 13.42 16.46 14.59
CA SER A 19 13.23 17.84 14.17
C SER A 19 12.55 18.64 15.28
N LYS A 20 13.18 19.75 15.72
CA LYS A 20 12.56 20.71 16.67
C LYS A 20 11.33 21.43 16.10
N LYS A 21 10.92 21.10 14.88
CA LYS A 21 9.81 21.72 14.16
C LYS A 21 8.49 21.08 14.57
N LYS A 22 7.49 21.91 14.83
CA LYS A 22 6.15 21.43 15.17
C LYS A 22 5.53 20.70 13.97
N PRO A 23 4.55 19.78 14.15
CA PRO A 23 3.97 19.00 13.06
C PRO A 23 3.43 19.83 11.87
N HIS A 24 2.97 21.06 12.11
CA HIS A 24 2.50 21.98 11.07
C HIS A 24 3.62 22.75 10.34
N GLU A 25 4.86 22.68 10.85
CA GLU A 25 6.06 23.28 10.27
C GLU A 25 6.81 22.28 9.37
N VAL A 26 6.41 21.01 9.38
CA VAL A 26 6.97 19.97 8.49
C VAL A 26 6.12 19.92 7.23
N LYS A 27 6.66 20.49 6.15
CA LYS A 27 6.12 20.24 4.81
C LYS A 27 6.34 18.75 4.52
N PRO A 28 5.28 17.94 4.34
CA PRO A 28 5.47 16.54 3.96
C PRO A 28 6.25 16.51 2.65
N LEU A 29 7.29 15.67 2.59
CA LEU A 29 7.97 15.37 1.34
C LEU A 29 6.99 14.56 0.49
N SER A 30 6.18 15.27 -0.28
CA SER A 30 5.28 14.67 -1.26
C SER A 30 5.94 14.79 -2.63
N ASP A 31 6.02 13.68 -3.35
CA ASP A 31 6.39 13.67 -4.77
C ASP A 31 5.39 14.48 -5.64
N THR A 32 4.24 14.85 -5.05
CA THR A 32 3.25 15.74 -5.67
C THR A 32 3.40 17.15 -5.12
N SER A 33 3.68 18.12 -6.00
CA SER A 33 3.68 19.53 -5.62
C SER A 33 2.27 20.01 -5.25
N ARG A 34 2.17 21.04 -4.41
CA ARG A 34 0.88 21.60 -3.98
C ARG A 34 0.07 22.12 -5.18
N GLU A 35 0.75 22.68 -6.17
CA GLU A 35 0.15 23.16 -7.41
C GLU A 35 -0.44 22.00 -8.22
N ALA A 36 0.29 20.88 -8.33
CA ALA A 36 -0.19 19.68 -9.02
C ALA A 36 -1.39 19.06 -8.29
N GLU A 37 -1.36 18.98 -6.96
CA GLU A 37 -2.48 18.52 -6.15
C GLU A 37 -3.74 19.38 -6.36
N GLN A 38 -3.59 20.70 -6.37
CA GLN A 38 -4.71 21.62 -6.62
C GLN A 38 -5.35 21.40 -8.00
N VAL A 39 -4.52 21.21 -9.03
CA VAL A 39 -4.99 20.89 -10.39
C VAL A 39 -5.74 19.55 -10.39
N GLN A 40 -5.18 18.52 -9.76
CA GLN A 40 -5.81 17.20 -9.64
C GLN A 40 -7.17 17.29 -8.95
N LEU A 41 -7.26 17.99 -7.81
CA LEU A 41 -8.52 18.20 -7.09
C LEU A 41 -9.55 18.97 -7.92
N ALA A 42 -9.14 20.00 -8.64
CA ALA A 42 -10.03 20.76 -9.52
C ALA A 42 -10.61 19.89 -10.64
N ILE A 43 -9.81 18.97 -11.21
CA ILE A 43 -10.27 18.00 -12.20
C ILE A 43 -11.22 16.98 -11.57
N LEU A 44 -10.85 16.39 -10.44
CA LEU A 44 -11.66 15.37 -9.76
C LEU A 44 -13.01 15.92 -9.29
N ARG A 45 -13.07 17.16 -8.81
CA ARG A 45 -14.33 17.80 -8.37
C ARG A 45 -15.34 17.96 -9.50
N LYS A 46 -14.89 18.10 -10.75
CA LYS A 46 -15.76 18.22 -11.93
C LYS A 46 -16.32 16.89 -12.42
N LYS A 47 -15.80 15.76 -11.94
CA LYS A 47 -16.25 14.42 -12.35
C LYS A 47 -17.50 13.99 -11.61
N SER A 48 -18.39 13.31 -12.31
CA SER A 48 -19.51 12.59 -11.73
C SER A 48 -19.04 11.47 -10.79
N ALA A 49 -19.94 10.97 -9.94
CA ALA A 49 -19.65 9.84 -9.06
C ALA A 49 -19.27 8.57 -9.86
N ALA A 50 -19.95 8.31 -10.98
CA ALA A 50 -19.68 7.15 -11.84
C ALA A 50 -18.28 7.21 -12.48
N GLU A 51 -17.86 8.39 -12.95
CA GLU A 51 -16.51 8.57 -13.52
C GLU A 51 -15.42 8.38 -12.47
N LYS A 52 -15.64 8.90 -11.24
CA LYS A 52 -14.72 8.68 -10.12
C LYS A 52 -14.60 7.19 -9.79
N LEU A 53 -15.73 6.49 -9.73
CA LEU A 53 -15.72 5.05 -9.46
C LEU A 53 -14.96 4.28 -10.55
N LYS A 54 -15.19 4.62 -11.83
CA LYS A 54 -14.45 4.02 -12.94
C LYS A 54 -12.93 4.23 -12.82
N MET A 55 -12.50 5.43 -12.40
CA MET A 55 -11.09 5.72 -12.17
C MET A 55 -10.52 4.89 -11.02
N VAL A 56 -11.25 4.75 -9.91
CA VAL A 56 -10.84 3.91 -8.77
C VAL A 56 -10.72 2.44 -9.18
N CYS A 57 -11.67 1.91 -9.95
CA CYS A 57 -11.59 0.54 -10.48
C CYS A 57 -10.33 0.35 -11.34
N ALA A 58 -10.07 1.25 -12.29
CA ALA A 58 -8.89 1.17 -13.15
C ALA A 58 -7.57 1.26 -12.35
N MET A 59 -7.55 2.08 -11.28
CA MET A 59 -6.41 2.16 -10.37
C MET A 59 -6.19 0.84 -9.62
N ASN A 60 -7.26 0.20 -9.14
CA ASN A 60 -7.18 -1.09 -8.46
C ASN A 60 -6.67 -2.21 -9.39
N ASP A 61 -7.10 -2.22 -10.65
CA ASP A 61 -6.61 -3.18 -11.65
C ASP A 61 -5.11 -2.99 -11.92
N THR A 62 -4.69 -1.72 -12.02
CA THR A 62 -3.27 -1.36 -12.18
C THR A 62 -2.45 -1.81 -10.96
N MET A 63 -2.93 -1.50 -9.75
CA MET A 63 -2.27 -1.90 -8.50
C MET A 63 -2.13 -3.42 -8.42
N ARG A 64 -3.20 -4.17 -8.71
CA ARG A 64 -3.17 -5.65 -8.70
C ARG A 64 -2.13 -6.19 -9.67
N THR A 65 -2.03 -5.61 -10.86
CA THR A 65 -1.02 -5.99 -11.87
C THR A 65 0.39 -5.75 -11.33
N LEU A 66 0.67 -4.56 -10.82
CA LEU A 66 1.99 -4.22 -10.27
C LEU A 66 2.37 -5.10 -9.08
N MET A 67 1.44 -5.35 -8.17
CA MET A 67 1.70 -6.22 -7.01
C MET A 67 1.97 -7.66 -7.43
N MET A 68 1.18 -8.22 -8.36
CA MET A 68 1.42 -9.56 -8.91
C MET A 68 2.80 -9.68 -9.56
N SER A 69 3.17 -8.71 -10.41
CA SER A 69 4.50 -8.68 -11.03
C SER A 69 5.62 -8.57 -10.00
N GLY A 70 5.44 -7.75 -8.96
CA GLY A 70 6.41 -7.63 -7.87
C GLY A 70 6.59 -8.91 -7.07
N ILE A 71 5.50 -9.65 -6.81
CA ILE A 71 5.56 -10.95 -6.12
C ILE A 71 6.31 -11.96 -7.00
N ALA A 72 5.95 -12.09 -8.28
CA ALA A 72 6.59 -13.02 -9.20
C ALA A 72 8.09 -12.73 -9.38
N LEU A 73 8.49 -11.46 -9.36
CA LEU A 73 9.90 -11.06 -9.47
C LEU A 73 10.73 -11.44 -8.22
N ARG A 74 10.15 -11.33 -7.02
CA ARG A 74 10.83 -11.67 -5.77
C ARG A 74 10.79 -13.16 -5.43
N HIS A 75 9.76 -13.85 -5.91
CA HIS A 75 9.52 -15.26 -5.63
C HIS A 75 9.38 -16.06 -6.92
N PRO A 76 10.48 -16.19 -7.71
CA PRO A 76 10.46 -16.93 -8.97
C PRO A 76 10.12 -18.42 -8.80
N GLU A 77 10.22 -18.96 -7.58
CA GLU A 77 9.83 -20.32 -7.23
C GLU A 77 8.32 -20.54 -7.17
N LEU A 78 7.52 -19.47 -7.05
CA LEU A 78 6.08 -19.57 -6.92
C LEU A 78 5.41 -19.64 -8.29
N ASN A 79 4.43 -20.55 -8.41
CA ASN A 79 3.54 -20.54 -9.56
C ASN A 79 2.51 -19.39 -9.45
N GLU A 80 1.72 -19.20 -10.50
CA GLU A 80 0.76 -18.09 -10.57
C GLU A 80 -0.31 -18.14 -9.47
N GLU A 81 -0.78 -19.34 -9.11
CA GLU A 81 -1.79 -19.51 -8.07
C GLU A 81 -1.23 -19.17 -6.68
N GLN A 82 -0.01 -19.60 -6.41
CA GLN A 82 0.71 -19.28 -5.19
C GLN A 82 1.02 -17.77 -5.10
N CYS A 83 1.38 -17.14 -6.21
CA CYS A 83 1.54 -15.69 -6.29
C CYS A 83 0.23 -14.96 -5.93
N ARG A 84 -0.91 -15.43 -6.48
CA ARG A 84 -2.23 -14.86 -6.15
C ARG A 84 -2.60 -15.08 -4.69
N ARG A 85 -2.35 -16.26 -4.13
CA ARG A 85 -2.59 -16.54 -2.70
C ARG A 85 -1.76 -15.61 -1.81
N LYS A 86 -0.47 -15.45 -2.13
CA LYS A 86 0.46 -14.55 -1.44
C LYS A 86 0.05 -13.08 -1.54
N LEU A 87 -0.50 -12.66 -2.68
CA LEU A 87 -1.10 -11.32 -2.82
C LEU A 87 -2.26 -11.14 -1.84
N MET A 88 -3.12 -12.15 -1.66
CA MET A 88 -4.25 -12.03 -0.73
C MET A 88 -3.79 -11.91 0.72
N ASP A 89 -2.71 -12.59 1.11
CA ASP A 89 -2.10 -12.40 2.44
C ASP A 89 -1.62 -10.96 2.65
N GLN A 90 -1.07 -10.31 1.62
CA GLN A 90 -0.61 -8.91 1.71
C GLN A 90 -1.76 -7.90 1.70
N VAL A 91 -2.83 -8.15 0.94
CA VAL A 91 -3.95 -7.21 0.79
C VAL A 91 -4.95 -7.30 1.95
N LEU A 92 -5.25 -8.51 2.40
CA LEU A 92 -6.26 -8.76 3.43
C LEU A 92 -5.66 -8.94 4.83
N GLY A 93 -4.37 -9.26 4.90
CA GLY A 93 -3.74 -9.83 6.08
C GLY A 93 -3.97 -11.35 6.14
N GLU A 94 -3.00 -12.05 6.72
CA GLU A 94 -2.93 -13.52 6.76
C GLU A 94 -4.20 -14.17 7.34
N ALA A 95 -4.70 -13.68 8.48
CA ALA A 95 -5.88 -14.24 9.14
C ALA A 95 -7.16 -14.16 8.30
N LEU A 96 -7.38 -13.02 7.64
CA LEU A 96 -8.56 -12.85 6.77
C LEU A 96 -8.40 -13.61 5.47
N ALA A 97 -7.18 -13.64 4.91
CA ALA A 97 -6.88 -14.40 3.72
C ALA A 97 -7.05 -15.90 3.95
N GLU A 98 -6.64 -16.44 5.10
CA GLU A 98 -6.87 -17.83 5.48
C GLU A 98 -8.36 -18.16 5.61
N THR A 99 -9.15 -17.25 6.20
CA THR A 99 -10.60 -17.44 6.34
C THR A 99 -11.31 -17.53 4.98
N VAL A 100 -10.87 -16.74 3.99
CA VAL A 100 -11.54 -16.64 2.67
C VAL A 100 -10.97 -17.63 1.65
N TYR A 101 -9.65 -17.86 1.66
CA TYR A 101 -8.92 -18.62 0.64
C TYR A 101 -8.29 -19.92 1.18
N GLY A 102 -8.39 -20.18 2.48
CA GLY A 102 -7.75 -21.33 3.12
C GLY A 102 -6.27 -21.11 3.45
N PRO A 103 -5.62 -22.12 4.07
CA PRO A 103 -4.23 -22.03 4.49
C PRO A 103 -3.29 -21.79 3.30
N PRO A 104 -2.13 -21.13 3.52
CA PRO A 104 -1.16 -20.89 2.46
C PRO A 104 -0.74 -22.18 1.76
N ASN A 105 -0.77 -22.19 0.42
CA ASN A 105 -0.36 -23.31 -0.42
C ASN A 105 1.08 -23.15 -0.96
N TYR A 106 1.87 -22.33 -0.28
CA TYR A 106 3.25 -22.02 -0.62
C TYR A 106 4.12 -22.01 0.64
N SER A 107 5.39 -22.34 0.49
CA SER A 107 6.40 -22.21 1.53
C SER A 107 7.45 -21.23 1.05
N ILE A 108 7.60 -20.09 1.71
CA ILE A 108 8.61 -19.09 1.39
C ILE A 108 9.80 -19.31 2.33
N SER A 109 11.03 -19.19 1.84
CA SER A 109 12.16 -18.87 2.74
C SER A 109 11.86 -17.52 3.39
N GLU A 110 11.78 -17.47 4.71
CA GLU A 110 11.37 -16.28 5.47
C GLU A 110 12.02 -15.00 4.93
N GLU A 111 11.20 -14.17 4.31
CA GLU A 111 11.64 -12.92 3.74
C GLU A 111 11.42 -11.85 4.83
N PRO A 112 12.47 -11.14 5.29
CA PRO A 112 12.32 -10.24 6.44
C PRO A 112 11.26 -9.17 6.14
N PRO A 113 10.50 -8.70 7.14
CA PRO A 113 9.47 -7.67 6.93
C PRO A 113 10.00 -6.47 6.15
N LEU A 114 9.14 -5.84 5.33
CA LEU A 114 9.51 -4.68 4.49
C LEU A 114 10.25 -3.58 5.29
N GLU A 115 9.84 -3.39 6.55
CA GLU A 115 10.44 -2.46 7.51
C GLU A 115 11.93 -2.72 7.79
N LYS A 116 12.38 -3.96 7.69
CA LYS A 116 13.80 -4.33 7.87
C LYS A 116 14.61 -4.16 6.59
N ARG A 117 13.98 -4.11 5.42
CA ARG A 117 14.67 -4.01 4.12
C ARG A 117 15.05 -2.57 3.76
N LEU A 118 14.25 -1.60 4.20
CA LEU A 118 14.47 -0.17 3.96
C LEU A 118 15.52 0.47 4.89
N LEU A 119 16.14 -0.32 5.78
CA LEU A 119 17.17 0.13 6.73
C LEU A 119 18.59 -0.33 6.34
N ASP A 120 18.70 -1.17 5.30
CA ASP A 120 19.95 -1.78 4.85
C ASP A 120 20.50 -1.14 3.54
N GLU A 121 19.89 -0.05 3.05
CA GLU A 121 20.36 0.82 1.95
C GLU A 121 20.73 2.22 2.47
#